data_AF-A0A2P2J2Y0-F1
#
_entry.id   AF-A0A2P2J2Y0-F1
#
_cell.length_a   1.000
_cell.length_b   1.000
_cell.length_c   1.000
_cell.angle_alpha   90.00
_cell.angle_beta   90.00
_cell.angle_gamma   90.00
#
_symmetry.space_group_name_H-M   'P 1'
#
loop_
_entity.id
_entity.type
_entity.pdbx_description
1 polymer ?
#
loop_
_entity_poly.entity_id
_entity_poly.type
_entity_poly.pdbx_seq_one_letter_code
_entity_poly.pdbx_strand_id
1 'polypeptide(L)' 'MKNLRVCGDCHSAFKYISKIVGRQIVLRDSNRFHHFEDGNCSCGDYW' A
#
# COMPACT_ATOMS: atom_id res chain seq x y z
N MET A 1 -18.44 11.29 -6.34
CA MET A 1 -17.35 10.95 -5.39
C MET A 1 -16.80 9.59 -5.81
N LYS A 2 -15.63 9.51 -6.44
CA LYS A 2 -15.03 8.22 -6.80
C LYS A 2 -14.22 7.75 -5.59
N ASN A 3 -14.77 6.82 -4.81
CA ASN A 3 -14.04 6.18 -3.70
C ASN A 3 -12.95 5.29 -4.28
N LEU A 4 -11.80 5.88 -4.60
CA LEU A 4 -10.62 5.17 -5.09
C LEU A 4 -9.86 4.60 -3.89
N ARG A 5 -10.50 3.66 -3.19
CA ARG A 5 -9.81 2.77 -2.25
C ARG A 5 -8.78 1.97 -3.04
N VAL A 6 -7.61 1.74 -2.47
CA VAL A 6 -6.61 0.91 -3.16
C VAL A 6 -7.21 -0.50 -3.34
N CYS A 7 -7.08 -1.08 -4.53
CA CYS A 7 -7.49 -2.47 -4.73
C CYS A 7 -6.39 -3.43 -4.25
N GLY A 8 -6.75 -4.70 -4.03
CA GLY A 8 -5.80 -5.72 -3.57
C GLY A 8 -4.57 -5.90 -4.47
N ASP A 9 -4.72 -5.75 -5.79
CA ASP A 9 -3.61 -5.88 -6.73
C ASP A 9 -2.63 -4.70 -6.61
N CYS A 10 -3.14 -3.47 -6.57
CA CYS A 10 -2.32 -2.28 -6.33
C CYS A 10 -1.62 -2.37 -4.97
N HIS A 11 -2.35 -2.82 -3.95
CA HIS A 11 -1.80 -3.04 -2.61
C HIS A 11 -0.63 -4.03 -2.63
N SER A 12 -0.81 -5.17 -3.31
CA SER A 12 0.23 -6.20 -3.47
C SER A 12 1.42 -5.69 -4.29
N ALA A 13 1.17 -4.91 -5.34
CA ALA A 13 2.23 -4.27 -6.12
C ALA A 13 3.11 -3.37 -5.24
N PHE A 14 2.52 -2.51 -4.40
CA PHE A 14 3.30 -1.64 -3.51
C PHE A 14 4.08 -2.40 -2.45
N LYS A 15 3.58 -3.54 -1.97
CA LYS A 15 4.38 -4.46 -1.14
C LYS A 15 5.61 -4.96 -1.89
N TYR A 16 5.44 -5.53 -3.08
CA TYR A 16 6.60 -6.03 -3.84
C TYR A 16 7.59 -4.90 -4.18
N ILE A 17 7.09 -3.72 -4.55
CA ILE A 17 7.93 -2.57 -4.82
C ILE A 17 8.72 -2.20 -3.56
N SER A 18 8.09 -2.07 -2.38
CA SER A 18 8.81 -1.68 -1.15
C SER A 18 9.92 -2.67 -0.79
N LYS A 19 9.70 -3.97 -1.02
CA LYS A 19 10.70 -5.03 -0.85
C LYS A 19 11.85 -4.93 -1.85
N ILE A 20 11.56 -4.65 -3.12
CA ILE A 20 12.57 -4.55 -4.18
C ILE A 20 13.42 -3.29 -4.01
N VAL A 21 12.79 -2.15 -3.73
CA VAL A 21 13.51 -0.87 -3.60
C VAL A 21 14.17 -0.70 -2.23
N GLY A 22 13.80 -1.51 -1.24
CA GLY A 22 14.32 -1.42 0.14
C GLY A 22 14.02 -0.07 0.79
N ARG A 23 12.88 0.56 0.44
CA ARG A 23 12.49 1.88 0.93
C ARG A 23 11.05 1.86 1.39
N GLN A 24 10.77 2.67 2.41
CA GLN A 24 9.42 2.94 2.85
C GLN A 24 8.64 3.70 1.76
N ILE A 25 7.46 3.21 1.40
CA ILE A 25 6.54 3.86 0.47
C ILE A 25 5.29 4.24 1.24
N VAL A 26 4.86 5.50 1.16
CA VAL A 26 3.65 5.98 1.81
C VAL A 26 2.61 6.31 0.74
N LEU A 27 1.51 5.57 0.74
CA LEU A 27 0.40 5.77 -0.17
C LEU A 27 -0.80 6.31 0.60
N ARG A 28 -1.44 7.35 0.08
CA ARG A 28 -2.71 7.86 0.62
C ARG A 28 -3.85 7.45 -0.29
N ASP A 29 -4.85 6.78 0.27
CA ASP A 29 -6.13 6.58 -0.41
C ASP A 29 -7.25 7.43 0.23
N SER A 30 -8.50 7.20 -0.18
CA SER A 30 -9.64 7.98 0.32
C SER A 30 -9.95 7.78 1.82
N ASN A 31 -9.51 6.66 2.43
CA ASN A 31 -9.83 6.30 3.81
C ASN A 31 -8.63 6.36 4.75
N ARG A 32 -7.42 6.08 4.28
CA ARG A 32 -6.24 5.92 5.16
C ARG A 32 -4.92 6.14 4.43
N PHE A 33 -3.85 6.15 5.21
CA PHE A 33 -2.49 5.99 4.72
C PHE A 33 -2.07 4.53 4.84
N HIS A 34 -1.38 4.05 3.80
CA HIS A 34 -0.75 2.74 3.73
C HIS A 34 0.76 2.97 3.77
N HIS A 35 1.41 2.45 4.82
CA HIS A 35 2.86 2.45 4.90
C HIS A 35 3.37 1.09 4.46
N PHE A 36 4.08 1.07 3.34
CA PHE A 36 4.70 -0.13 2.81
C PHE A 36 6.18 -0.16 3.15
N GLU A 37 6.62 -1.23 3.81
CA GLU A 37 8.01 -1.46 4.19
C GLU A 37 8.31 -2.95 4.15
N ASP A 38 9.43 -3.34 3.55
CA ASP A 38 9.89 -4.74 3.41
C ASP A 38 8.83 -5.73 2.90
N GLY A 39 7.93 -5.28 2.01
CA GLY A 39 6.84 -6.13 1.52
C GLY A 39 5.64 -6.28 2.44
N ASN A 40 5.56 -5.48 3.50
CA ASN A 40 4.40 -5.43 4.39
C ASN A 40 3.67 -4.09 4.30
N CYS A 41 2.40 -4.04 4.68
CA CYS A 41 1.60 -2.81 4.80
C CYS A 41 1.12 -2.65 6.24
N SER A 42 1.21 -1.44 6.79
CA SER A 42 0.66 -1.10 8.12
C SER A 42 -0.85 -1.29 8.26
N CYS A 43 -1.57 -1.47 7.15
CA CYS A 43 -3.01 -1.63 7.09
C CYS A 43 -3.48 -3.07 7.38
N GLY A 44 -2.57 -4.05 7.54
CA GLY A 44 -2.92 -5.44 7.86
C GLY A 44 -3.71 -6.12 6.74
N ASP A 45 -3.37 -5.84 5.48
CA ASP A 45 -4.03 -6.37 4.29
C ASP A 45 -5.49 -5.97 4.11
N TYR A 46 -5.92 -4.90 4.77
CA TYR A 46 -7.26 -4.35 4.60
C TYR A 46 -7.39 -3.36 3.43
N TRP A 47 -6.64 -3.57 2.32
CA TRP A 47 -6.52 -2.74 1.10
C TRP A 47 -7.37 -1.48 1.06
#